data_AF-A0A3M1K4H5-F1
#
_entry.id   AF-A0A3M1K4H5-F1
#
_cell.length_a   1.000
_cell.length_b   1.000
_cell.length_c   1.000
_cell.angle_alpha   90.00
_cell.angle_beta   90.00
_cell.angle_gamma   90.00
#
_symmetry.space_group_name_H-M   'P 1'
#
loop_
_entity.id
_entity.type
_entity.pdbx_description
1 polymer ?
#
loop_
_entity_poly.entity_id
_entity_poly.type
_entity_poly.pdbx_seq_one_letter_code
_entity_poly.pdbx_strand_id
1 'polypeptide(L)'
;MDGRGARTVTLDWSRIAAGSIRDDLVTLAGQRFAAHGRLDEWRDLLATLPTDRASTCELASDTIRIGRADDLDPQERRKLEGQLRQLIPWRKGPFDIFGITVDAEWRSDWKWQRVMKAGIDWKGARVCDVGCGSGYHLLRAVGAGATCAVGVEPMTVFQVQFAALEQLARPHVWPAVMLPVRDDALP
;
A
#
# COMPACT_ATOMS: atom_id res chain seq x y z
N MET A 1 -20.05 31.29 13.00
CA MET A 1 -20.00 30.33 11.87
C MET A 1 -18.58 30.42 11.35
N ASP A 2 -17.68 29.56 11.80
CA ASP A 2 -17.25 28.37 11.05
C ASP A 2 -16.60 27.30 11.97
N GLY A 3 -17.43 26.46 12.59
CA GLY A 3 -16.97 25.35 13.44
C GLY A 3 -16.48 24.14 12.63
N ARG A 4 -15.33 24.24 11.96
CA ARG A 4 -14.60 23.04 11.51
C ARG A 4 -13.64 22.59 12.62
N GLY A 5 -14.20 21.92 13.62
CA GLY A 5 -13.39 21.25 14.65
C GLY A 5 -12.45 20.25 13.97
N ALA A 6 -11.14 20.48 14.08
CA ALA A 6 -10.14 19.52 13.66
C ALA A 6 -10.39 18.22 14.43
N ARG A 7 -10.83 17.18 13.73
CA ARG A 7 -10.92 15.84 14.32
C ARG A 7 -9.50 15.32 14.45
N THR A 8 -8.94 15.35 15.66
CA THR A 8 -7.67 14.71 15.97
C THR A 8 -7.81 13.21 15.72
N VAL A 9 -7.13 12.70 14.69
CA VAL A 9 -7.00 11.25 14.47
C VAL A 9 -5.88 10.77 15.38
N THR A 10 -6.22 10.09 16.48
CA THR A 10 -5.21 9.45 17.33
C THR A 10 -4.85 8.08 16.74
N LEU A 11 -3.59 7.90 16.36
CA LEU A 11 -3.09 6.62 15.84
C LEU A 11 -2.76 5.67 16.99
N ASP A 12 -3.46 4.54 17.07
CA ASP A 12 -3.11 3.45 17.98
C ASP A 12 -2.12 2.50 17.30
N TRP A 13 -0.83 2.71 17.56
CA TRP A 13 0.26 1.92 17.00
C TRP A 13 0.19 0.43 17.35
N SER A 14 -0.42 0.06 18.49
CA SER A 14 -0.54 -1.34 18.90
C SER A 14 -1.50 -2.12 17.98
N ARG A 15 -2.59 -1.47 17.57
CA ARG A 15 -3.56 -2.02 16.62
C ARG A 15 -3.04 -2.04 15.18
N ILE A 16 -2.18 -1.09 14.80
CA ILE A 16 -1.47 -1.14 13.49
C ILE A 16 -0.51 -2.33 13.47
N ALA A 17 0.28 -2.50 14.53
CA ALA A 17 1.22 -3.61 14.65
C ALA A 17 0.51 -4.98 14.65
N ALA A 18 -0.69 -5.07 15.23
CA ALA A 18 -1.54 -6.26 15.18
C ALA A 18 -2.29 -6.45 13.84
N GLY A 19 -2.16 -5.52 12.89
CA GLY A 19 -2.90 -5.54 11.62
C GLY A 19 -4.41 -5.32 11.75
N SER A 20 -4.90 -4.93 12.94
CA SER A 20 -6.31 -4.86 13.34
C SER A 20 -6.95 -3.48 13.14
N ILE A 21 -6.20 -2.49 12.65
CA ILE A 21 -6.72 -1.13 12.36
C ILE A 21 -7.33 -1.02 10.95
N ARG A 22 -7.29 -2.11 10.16
CA ARG A 22 -7.71 -2.11 8.76
C ARG A 22 -9.16 -1.65 8.56
N ASP A 23 -10.08 -2.05 9.44
CA ASP A 23 -11.51 -1.70 9.33
C ASP A 23 -11.81 -0.22 9.68
N ASP A 24 -11.08 0.34 10.64
CA ASP A 24 -11.21 1.76 11.04
C ASP A 24 -10.68 2.70 9.94
N LEU A 25 -9.66 2.25 9.20
CA LEU A 25 -9.09 2.99 8.07
C LEU A 25 -9.94 2.89 6.81
N VAL A 26 -10.59 1.75 6.56
CA VAL A 26 -11.61 1.63 5.52
C VAL A 26 -12.75 2.63 5.77
N THR A 27 -13.14 2.84 7.03
CA THR A 27 -14.14 3.84 7.42
C THR A 27 -13.66 5.28 7.17
N LEU A 28 -12.40 5.61 7.52
CA LEU A 28 -11.77 6.91 7.25
C LEU A 28 -11.55 7.17 5.75
N ALA A 29 -11.22 6.15 4.98
CA ALA A 29 -11.05 6.22 3.54
C ALA A 29 -12.41 6.35 2.82
N GLY A 30 -13.42 5.61 3.27
CA GLY A 30 -14.80 5.68 2.78
C GLY A 30 -15.38 7.10 2.79
N GLN A 31 -15.00 7.92 3.76
CA GLN A 31 -15.45 9.32 3.87
C GLN A 31 -14.73 10.30 2.92
N ARG A 32 -13.60 9.92 2.31
CA ARG A 32 -12.75 10.81 1.49
C ARG A 32 -12.51 10.36 0.06
N PHE A 33 -12.99 9.18 -0.32
CA PHE A 33 -13.14 8.81 -1.73
C PHE A 33 -14.13 9.71 -2.50
N ALA A 34 -14.94 10.50 -1.78
CA ALA A 34 -15.95 11.39 -2.34
C ALA A 34 -15.37 12.35 -3.39
N ALA A 35 -15.81 12.15 -4.64
CA ALA A 35 -15.59 12.98 -5.83
C ALA A 35 -14.36 12.71 -6.72
N HIS A 36 -13.83 11.48 -6.79
CA HIS A 36 -13.01 11.10 -7.96
C HIS A 36 -13.89 10.46 -9.05
N GLY A 37 -13.81 10.96 -10.29
CA GLY A 37 -14.67 10.53 -11.41
C GLY A 37 -14.53 9.04 -11.82
N ARG A 38 -13.52 8.34 -11.27
CA ARG A 38 -13.27 6.90 -11.51
C ARG A 38 -13.50 6.01 -10.28
N LEU A 39 -14.12 6.55 -9.22
CA LEU A 39 -14.19 5.83 -7.95
C LEU A 39 -14.97 4.51 -8.06
N ASP A 40 -16.11 4.52 -8.74
CA ASP A 40 -16.92 3.31 -8.91
C ASP A 40 -16.15 2.24 -9.69
N GLU A 41 -15.44 2.62 -10.77
CA GLU A 41 -14.57 1.71 -11.52
C GLU A 41 -13.50 1.07 -10.63
N TRP A 42 -12.87 1.85 -9.75
CA TRP A 42 -11.84 1.35 -8.84
C TRP A 42 -12.41 0.46 -7.74
N ARG A 43 -13.60 0.77 -7.22
CA ARG A 43 -14.28 -0.10 -6.25
C ARG A 43 -14.59 -1.46 -6.87
N ASP A 44 -15.14 -1.47 -8.08
CA ASP A 44 -15.50 -2.69 -8.79
C ASP A 44 -14.25 -3.50 -9.20
N LEU A 45 -13.17 -2.80 -9.56
CA LEU A 45 -11.86 -3.42 -9.79
C LEU A 45 -11.36 -4.12 -8.53
N LEU A 46 -11.33 -3.44 -7.37
CA LEU A 46 -10.87 -4.03 -6.11
C LEU A 46 -11.73 -5.25 -5.72
N ALA A 47 -13.05 -5.16 -5.87
CA ALA A 47 -13.96 -6.26 -5.57
C ALA A 47 -13.75 -7.52 -6.45
N THR A 48 -13.05 -7.40 -7.57
CA THR A 48 -12.82 -8.49 -8.52
C THR A 48 -11.37 -8.97 -8.57
N LEU A 49 -10.50 -8.50 -7.67
CA LEU A 49 -9.13 -8.98 -7.54
C LEU A 49 -9.11 -10.41 -6.98
N PRO A 50 -8.16 -11.26 -7.45
CA PRO A 50 -7.95 -12.57 -6.86
C PRO A 50 -7.37 -12.44 -5.45
N THR A 51 -8.17 -12.69 -4.43
CA THR A 51 -7.78 -12.66 -3.02
C THR A 51 -7.50 -14.06 -2.49
N ASP A 52 -6.72 -14.14 -1.40
CA ASP A 52 -6.36 -15.41 -0.73
C ASP A 52 -5.61 -16.41 -1.62
N ARG A 53 -4.91 -15.91 -2.64
CA ARG A 53 -4.13 -16.71 -3.60
C ARG A 53 -2.62 -16.71 -3.34
N ALA A 54 -2.08 -15.67 -2.70
CA ALA A 54 -0.63 -15.49 -2.62
C ALA A 54 0.04 -16.55 -1.72
N SER A 55 0.85 -17.43 -2.30
CA SER A 55 1.63 -18.41 -1.52
C SER A 55 2.78 -17.77 -0.75
N THR A 56 3.31 -16.65 -1.26
CA THR A 56 4.44 -15.92 -0.66
C THR A 56 4.24 -14.41 -0.67
N CYS A 57 4.88 -13.69 0.24
CA CYS A 57 4.94 -12.23 0.23
C CYS A 57 6.34 -11.78 0.69
N GLU A 58 7.12 -11.17 -0.22
CA GLU A 58 8.51 -10.75 0.01
C GLU A 58 8.60 -9.22 -0.01
N LEU A 59 8.77 -8.63 1.16
CA LEU A 59 8.86 -7.16 1.33
C LEU A 59 10.31 -6.66 1.47
N ALA A 60 11.24 -7.54 1.86
CA ALA A 60 12.63 -7.16 2.12
C ALA A 60 13.46 -6.98 0.83
N SER A 61 13.03 -7.60 -0.27
CA SER A 61 13.68 -7.57 -1.57
C SER A 61 13.50 -6.22 -2.30
N ASP A 62 14.42 -5.92 -3.22
CA ASP A 62 14.36 -4.68 -4.00
C ASP A 62 13.13 -4.58 -4.90
N THR A 63 12.70 -5.69 -5.47
CA THR A 63 11.35 -5.80 -6.02
C THR A 63 10.46 -6.39 -4.94
N ILE A 64 9.42 -5.68 -4.53
CA ILE A 64 8.40 -6.25 -3.63
C ILE A 64 7.66 -7.33 -4.41
N ARG A 65 7.61 -8.55 -3.87
CA ARG A 65 6.94 -9.68 -4.53
C ARG A 65 5.72 -10.14 -3.77
N ILE A 66 4.60 -10.31 -4.47
CA ILE A 66 3.35 -10.84 -3.94
C ILE A 66 2.96 -12.05 -4.77
N GLY A 67 2.85 -13.22 -4.14
CA GLY A 67 2.55 -14.48 -4.79
C GLY A 67 3.61 -14.94 -5.80
N ARG A 68 3.29 -16.01 -6.51
CA ARG A 68 4.08 -16.60 -7.59
C ARG A 68 3.23 -16.74 -8.85
N ALA A 69 3.88 -16.88 -10.00
CA ALA A 69 3.19 -17.04 -11.28
C ALA A 69 2.22 -18.23 -11.32
N ASP A 70 2.54 -19.31 -10.60
CA ASP A 70 1.78 -20.55 -10.55
C ASP A 70 0.66 -20.53 -9.47
N ASP A 71 0.56 -19.47 -8.67
CA ASP A 71 -0.55 -19.32 -7.71
C ASP A 71 -1.87 -18.94 -8.43
N LEU A 72 -1.79 -18.46 -9.67
CA LEU A 72 -2.92 -18.11 -10.52
C LEU A 72 -2.87 -18.91 -11.81
N ASP A 73 -4.04 -19.32 -12.30
CA ASP A 73 -4.10 -19.88 -13.64
C ASP A 73 -3.77 -18.80 -14.72
N PRO A 74 -3.41 -19.20 -15.95
CA PRO A 74 -3.05 -18.24 -16.99
C PRO A 74 -4.14 -17.21 -17.35
N GLN A 75 -5.42 -17.54 -17.16
CA GLN A 75 -6.54 -16.65 -17.44
C GLN A 75 -6.73 -15.63 -16.30
N GLU A 76 -6.69 -16.08 -15.05
CA GLU A 76 -6.68 -15.22 -13.86
C GLU A 76 -5.51 -14.24 -13.90
N ARG A 77 -4.31 -14.73 -14.23
CA ARG A 77 -3.10 -13.89 -14.33
C ARG A 77 -3.22 -12.83 -15.43
N ARG A 78 -3.75 -13.18 -16.61
CA ARG A 78 -4.02 -12.19 -17.69
C ARG A 78 -5.07 -11.16 -17.27
N LYS A 79 -6.13 -11.58 -16.58
CA LYS A 79 -7.15 -10.66 -16.05
C LYS A 79 -6.53 -9.69 -15.04
N LEU A 80 -5.71 -10.22 -14.13
CA LEU A 80 -5.00 -9.42 -13.13
C LEU A 80 -4.06 -8.40 -13.78
N GLU A 81 -3.31 -8.79 -14.82
CA GLU A 81 -2.45 -7.85 -15.56
C GLU A 81 -3.27 -6.67 -16.13
N GLY A 82 -4.44 -6.96 -16.71
CA GLY A 82 -5.37 -5.94 -17.17
C GLY A 82 -5.91 -5.04 -16.05
N GLN A 83 -6.17 -5.59 -14.87
CA GLN A 83 -6.58 -4.81 -13.69
C GLN A 83 -5.42 -3.92 -13.18
N LEU A 84 -4.20 -4.43 -13.11
CA LEU A 84 -3.02 -3.64 -12.69
C LEU A 84 -2.73 -2.48 -13.65
N ARG A 85 -2.97 -2.66 -14.96
CA ARG A 85 -2.85 -1.59 -15.96
C ARG A 85 -3.88 -0.46 -15.77
N GLN A 86 -5.08 -0.76 -15.28
CA GLN A 86 -6.10 0.26 -15.00
C GLN A 86 -5.75 1.17 -13.82
N LEU A 87 -4.76 0.76 -13.01
CA LEU A 87 -4.23 1.52 -11.89
C LEU A 87 -3.01 2.39 -12.27
N ILE A 88 -2.63 2.46 -13.55
CA ILE A 88 -1.61 3.40 -14.03
C ILE A 88 -2.07 4.85 -13.74
N PRO A 89 -1.15 5.75 -13.34
CA PRO A 89 0.31 5.56 -13.33
C PRO A 89 0.84 4.89 -12.05
N TRP A 90 1.66 3.86 -12.24
CA TRP A 90 2.53 3.32 -11.19
C TRP A 90 3.80 4.17 -11.13
N ARG A 91 3.88 5.08 -10.15
CA ARG A 91 5.04 5.98 -10.05
C ARG A 91 6.18 5.40 -9.23
N LYS A 92 5.89 4.75 -8.09
CA LYS A 92 6.91 4.16 -7.21
C LYS A 92 6.86 2.63 -7.27
N GLY A 93 8.01 1.99 -7.43
CA GLY A 93 8.18 0.53 -7.52
C GLY A 93 9.66 0.14 -7.60
N PRO A 94 10.01 -1.08 -8.05
CA PRO A 94 9.16 -2.02 -8.79
C PRO A 94 8.37 -3.00 -7.89
N PHE A 95 7.33 -3.59 -8.47
CA PHE A 95 6.60 -4.73 -7.88
C PHE A 95 6.60 -5.92 -8.84
N ASP A 96 6.55 -7.13 -8.28
CA ASP A 96 6.22 -8.37 -8.98
C ASP A 96 4.98 -8.95 -8.30
N ILE A 97 3.89 -9.08 -9.04
CA ILE A 97 2.60 -9.53 -8.49
C ILE A 97 2.15 -10.74 -9.29
N PHE A 98 2.23 -11.93 -8.69
CA PHE A 98 1.93 -13.21 -9.33
C PHE A 98 2.72 -13.41 -10.62
N GLY A 99 4.01 -13.04 -10.63
CA GLY A 99 4.89 -13.09 -11.81
C GLY A 99 4.63 -11.99 -12.84
N ILE A 100 3.73 -11.04 -12.56
CA ILE A 100 3.49 -9.86 -13.40
C ILE A 100 4.39 -8.75 -12.90
N THR A 101 5.34 -8.32 -13.74
CA THR A 101 6.17 -7.16 -13.45
C THR A 101 5.35 -5.88 -13.60
N VAL A 102 5.22 -5.13 -12.50
CA VAL A 102 4.68 -3.77 -12.51
C VAL A 102 5.84 -2.80 -12.60
N ASP A 103 6.15 -2.39 -13.83
CA ASP A 103 7.19 -1.40 -14.08
C ASP A 103 6.69 0.00 -13.70
N ALA A 104 7.44 0.66 -12.82
CA ALA A 104 7.08 1.94 -12.25
C ALA A 104 8.01 3.04 -12.79
N GLU A 105 7.50 4.26 -12.90
CA GLU A 105 8.27 5.43 -13.37
C GLU A 105 9.60 5.58 -12.61
N TRP A 106 9.60 5.32 -11.30
CA TRP A 106 10.75 5.47 -10.43
C TRP A 106 11.27 4.14 -9.91
N ARG A 107 12.57 3.91 -10.12
CA ARG A 107 13.41 2.92 -9.42
C ARG A 107 13.58 3.28 -7.95
N SER A 108 12.49 3.07 -7.22
CA SER A 108 12.36 3.43 -5.80
C SER A 108 13.25 2.54 -4.93
N ASP A 109 13.61 1.35 -5.42
CA ASP A 109 14.62 0.46 -4.88
C ASP A 109 16.00 1.11 -4.80
N TRP A 110 16.43 1.86 -5.83
CA TRP A 110 17.73 2.54 -5.79
C TRP A 110 17.80 3.60 -4.70
N LYS A 111 16.71 4.34 -4.48
CA LYS A 111 16.62 5.28 -3.35
C LYS A 111 16.69 4.50 -2.02
N TRP A 112 15.95 3.39 -1.91
CA TRP A 112 15.95 2.58 -0.70
C TRP A 112 17.33 2.00 -0.37
N GLN A 113 18.07 1.50 -1.35
CA GLN A 113 19.43 1.01 -1.16
C GLN A 113 20.36 2.08 -0.58
N ARG A 114 20.21 3.36 -0.98
CA ARG A 114 20.97 4.47 -0.41
C ARG A 114 20.58 4.73 1.04
N VAL A 115 19.29 4.64 1.36
CA VAL A 115 18.78 4.77 2.74
C VAL A 115 19.32 3.66 3.63
N MET A 116 19.31 2.40 3.16
CA MET A 116 19.86 1.27 3.93
C MET A 116 21.36 1.44 4.22
N LYS A 117 22.11 2.04 3.29
CA LYS A 117 23.54 2.34 3.50
C LYS A 117 23.81 3.40 4.57
N ALA A 118 22.81 4.19 4.96
CA ALA A 118 22.96 5.16 6.05
C ALA A 118 23.07 4.50 7.44
N GLY A 119 22.89 3.18 7.55
CA GLY A 119 23.07 2.45 8.80
C GLY A 119 21.92 2.61 9.81
N ILE A 120 20.74 3.00 9.33
CA ILE A 120 19.53 3.07 10.16
C ILE A 120 19.13 1.65 10.55
N ASP A 121 18.99 1.38 11.85
CA ASP A 121 18.37 0.15 12.33
C ASP A 121 16.84 0.28 12.24
N TRP A 122 16.24 -0.53 11.37
CA TRP A 122 14.80 -0.56 11.17
C TRP A 122 14.09 -1.50 12.13
N LYS A 123 14.82 -2.39 12.81
CA LYS A 123 14.24 -3.39 13.69
C LYS A 123 13.57 -2.71 14.88
N GLY A 124 12.26 -2.91 15.03
CA GLY A 124 11.51 -2.28 16.12
C GLY A 124 11.09 -0.83 15.85
N ALA A 125 11.45 -0.26 14.70
CA ALA A 125 11.12 1.13 14.37
C ALA A 125 9.62 1.30 14.10
N ARG A 126 9.09 2.50 14.41
CA ARG A 126 7.78 2.97 13.95
C ARG A 126 8.01 4.01 12.88
N VAL A 127 7.46 3.81 11.70
CA VAL A 127 7.77 4.62 10.52
C VAL A 127 6.56 5.44 10.11
N CYS A 128 6.78 6.71 9.76
CA CYS A 128 5.82 7.57 9.08
C CYS A 128 6.42 8.02 7.74
N ASP A 129 5.76 7.72 6.62
CA ASP A 129 6.17 8.15 5.27
C ASP A 129 5.13 9.13 4.71
N VAL A 130 5.53 10.40 4.62
CA VAL A 130 4.68 11.49 4.15
C VAL A 130 4.82 11.63 2.63
N GLY A 131 3.69 11.61 1.91
CA GLY A 131 3.69 11.54 0.45
C GLY A 131 4.16 10.17 -0.05
N CYS A 132 3.66 9.11 0.59
CA CYS A 132 4.15 7.74 0.41
C CYS A 132 3.84 7.15 -0.99
N GLY A 133 2.97 7.76 -1.79
CA GLY A 133 2.62 7.25 -3.12
C GLY A 133 2.01 5.85 -3.05
N SER A 134 2.39 4.92 -3.94
CA SER A 134 1.91 3.53 -3.94
C SER A 134 2.24 2.70 -2.68
N GLY A 135 3.02 3.27 -1.74
CA GLY A 135 3.40 2.60 -0.49
C GLY A 135 4.65 1.72 -0.58
N TYR A 136 5.39 1.76 -1.69
CA TYR A 136 6.62 0.96 -1.87
C TYR A 136 7.59 1.09 -0.68
N HIS A 137 7.95 2.32 -0.27
CA HIS A 137 8.91 2.54 0.83
C HIS A 137 8.36 2.13 2.20
N LEU A 138 7.05 2.28 2.44
CA LEU A 138 6.38 1.76 3.65
C LEU A 138 6.57 0.26 3.78
N LEU A 139 6.29 -0.47 2.71
CA LEU A 139 6.39 -1.92 2.69
C LEU A 139 7.85 -2.38 2.81
N ARG A 140 8.81 -1.69 2.17
CA ARG A 140 10.23 -1.95 2.37
C ARG A 140 10.68 -1.74 3.82
N ALA A 141 10.17 -0.73 4.51
CA ALA A 141 10.46 -0.49 5.92
C ALA A 141 9.95 -1.63 6.81
N VAL A 142 8.73 -2.13 6.55
CA VAL A 142 8.21 -3.34 7.19
C VAL A 142 9.11 -4.55 6.89
N GLY A 143 9.48 -4.76 5.63
CA GLY A 143 10.40 -5.83 5.23
C GLY A 143 11.78 -5.75 5.89
N ALA A 144 12.24 -4.55 6.25
CA ALA A 144 13.48 -4.31 6.98
C ALA A 144 13.35 -4.51 8.51
N GLY A 145 12.15 -4.79 9.02
CA GLY A 145 11.90 -5.10 10.44
C GLY A 145 11.22 -4.00 11.26
N ALA A 146 10.68 -2.96 10.61
CA ALA A 146 9.84 -1.98 11.30
C ALA A 146 8.64 -2.68 11.96
N THR A 147 8.32 -2.31 13.19
CA THR A 147 7.15 -2.84 13.91
C THR A 147 5.86 -2.43 13.22
N CYS A 148 5.83 -1.23 12.65
CA CYS A 148 4.71 -0.73 11.87
C CYS A 148 5.11 0.48 11.03
N ALA A 149 4.39 0.69 9.93
CA ALA A 149 4.57 1.83 9.04
C ALA A 149 3.23 2.52 8.72
N VAL A 150 3.21 3.84 8.80
CA VAL A 150 2.04 4.67 8.47
C VAL A 150 2.40 5.56 7.28
N GLY A 151 1.65 5.42 6.21
CA GLY A 151 1.69 6.29 5.04
C GLY A 151 0.71 7.44 5.16
N VAL A 152 1.07 8.59 4.63
CA VAL A 152 0.15 9.71 4.43
C VAL A 152 0.16 10.07 2.96
N GLU A 153 -0.99 9.96 2.30
CA GLU A 153 -1.11 10.18 0.86
C GLU A 153 -2.52 10.66 0.48
N PRO A 154 -2.67 11.90 -0.03
CA PRO A 154 -3.99 12.41 -0.40
C PRO A 154 -4.49 11.92 -1.76
N MET A 155 -3.64 11.39 -2.65
CA MET A 155 -4.06 11.01 -4.00
C MET A 155 -4.81 9.67 -4.03
N THR A 156 -6.07 9.69 -4.48
CA THR A 156 -6.95 8.52 -4.51
C THR A 156 -6.38 7.33 -5.28
N VAL A 157 -5.71 7.56 -6.42
CA VAL A 157 -5.13 6.47 -7.22
C VAL A 157 -4.09 5.67 -6.43
N PHE A 158 -3.30 6.33 -5.57
CA PHE A 158 -2.29 5.67 -4.74
C PHE A 158 -2.92 4.92 -3.56
N GLN A 159 -4.00 5.46 -2.98
CA GLN A 159 -4.81 4.73 -2.00
C GLN A 159 -5.36 3.42 -2.59
N VAL A 160 -5.87 3.46 -3.83
CA VAL A 160 -6.39 2.27 -4.52
C VAL A 160 -5.27 1.30 -4.86
N GLN A 161 -4.10 1.78 -5.31
CA GLN A 161 -2.93 0.92 -5.54
C GLN A 161 -2.52 0.18 -4.26
N PHE A 162 -2.41 0.87 -3.13
CA PHE A 162 -2.06 0.25 -1.86
C PHE A 162 -3.11 -0.76 -1.40
N ALA A 163 -4.39 -0.42 -1.48
CA ALA A 163 -5.47 -1.34 -1.17
C ALA A 163 -5.47 -2.60 -2.07
N ALA A 164 -5.14 -2.45 -3.35
CA ALA A 164 -4.99 -3.58 -4.27
C ALA A 164 -3.83 -4.48 -3.83
N LEU A 165 -2.66 -3.92 -3.48
CA LEU A 165 -1.53 -4.67 -2.96
C LEU A 165 -1.90 -5.43 -1.68
N GLU A 166 -2.62 -4.79 -0.75
CA GLU A 166 -3.08 -5.43 0.48
C GLU A 166 -4.02 -6.61 0.24
N GLN A 167 -4.96 -6.49 -0.70
CA GLN A 167 -5.89 -7.56 -1.04
C GLN A 167 -5.19 -8.72 -1.74
N LEU A 168 -4.30 -8.41 -2.70
CA LEU A 168 -3.53 -9.40 -3.46
C LEU A 168 -2.52 -10.15 -2.57
N ALA A 169 -2.02 -9.50 -1.51
CA ALA A 169 -1.09 -10.12 -0.57
C ALA A 169 -1.75 -11.15 0.35
N ARG A 170 -3.09 -11.19 0.45
CA ARG A 170 -3.77 -12.15 1.33
C ARG A 170 -3.46 -13.59 0.92
N PRO A 171 -3.27 -14.51 1.89
CA PRO A 171 -3.55 -14.37 3.33
C PRO A 171 -2.44 -13.67 4.14
N HIS A 172 -1.34 -13.25 3.52
CA HIS A 172 -0.27 -12.54 4.21
C HIS A 172 -0.74 -11.17 4.69
N VAL A 173 -0.23 -10.78 5.85
CA VAL A 173 -0.58 -9.52 6.51
C VAL A 173 0.71 -8.79 6.87
N TRP A 174 0.74 -7.49 6.60
CA TRP A 174 1.78 -6.58 7.04
C TRP A 174 1.25 -5.52 8.02
N PRO A 175 2.07 -5.02 8.96
CA PRO A 175 1.72 -3.92 9.84
C PRO A 175 1.94 -2.54 9.19
N ALA A 176 1.47 -2.37 7.94
CA ALA A 176 1.52 -1.09 7.24
C ALA A 176 0.11 -0.60 6.93
N VAL A 177 -0.08 0.71 7.02
CA VAL A 177 -1.36 1.36 6.72
C VAL A 177 -1.15 2.66 5.97
N MET A 178 -2.13 3.08 5.15
CA MET A 178 -2.06 4.31 4.37
C MET A 178 -3.27 5.22 4.66
N LEU A 179 -2.99 6.44 5.13
CA LEU A 179 -3.99 7.43 5.50
C LEU A 179 -4.29 8.36 4.33
N PRO A 180 -5.57 8.53 3.93
CA PRO A 180 -5.98 9.41 2.84
C PRO A 180 -6.06 10.86 3.31
N VAL A 181 -4.96 11.38 3.85
CA VAL A 181 -4.89 12.74 4.40
C VAL A 181 -3.73 13.50 3.77
N ARG A 182 -3.83 14.82 3.81
CA ARG A 182 -2.71 15.70 3.50
C ARG A 182 -1.81 15.77 4.73
N ASP A 183 -0.54 16.09 4.48
CA ASP A 183 0.47 16.28 5.51
C ASP A 183 0.11 17.40 6.48
N ASP A 184 -0.50 18.48 5.99
CA ASP A 184 -1.01 19.60 6.79
C ASP A 184 -2.20 19.25 7.71
N ALA A 185 -2.75 18.05 7.58
CA ALA A 185 -3.86 17.55 8.40
C ALA A 185 -3.40 16.60 9.52
N LEU A 186 -2.09 16.33 9.64
CA LEU A 186 -1.51 15.59 10.76
C LEU A 186 -1.38 16.50 11.99
N PRO A 187 -1.58 15.97 13.22
CA PRO A 187 -1.51 16.75 14.46
C PRO A 187 -0.10 17.25 14.78
#